data_AF-A0A919JS64-F1
#
_entry.id   AF-A0A919JS64-F1
#
_cell.length_a   1.000
_cell.length_b   1.000
_cell.length_c   1.000
_cell.angle_alpha   90.00
_cell.angle_beta   90.00
_cell.angle_gamma   90.00
#
_symmetry.space_group_name_H-M   'P 1'
#
loop_
_entity.id
_entity.type
_entity.pdbx_description
1 polymer ?
#
loop_
_entity_poly.entity_id
_entity_poly.type
_entity_poly.pdbx_seq_one_letter_code
_entity_poly.pdbx_strand_id
1 'polypeptide(L)'
;MSPVVLITGCSSGVGLATAVRAAQAGHTTVATLRDEDRAGPLRQAAAAAGVKLEVRRLDVTDEASIDACLTGVLEAHGRLDALVNNAGQANTFACVETAGTARFRAGLEVNLFGVVAATRAALPHLRASRGRVVTVGSTRGLIGQPFNEAYSAAKFAVEGFLESLAPVAASQGVRVVLVEPGPVLGTAFGANSGVTRESLLAEAGPYAEVLADYLDWVARGGHPGAQSAAEVAEVLLRALTDDAPPFRIMTSAWGERYARTKLADPGGAAVTAMTRSWLAPRTLLLHPGVVRRSIELVTAIREDQWERPTPCAEWTVADLVTHMIRENRGFAAAARGERTVPADWHAPVGVDLRAEYAASARAVIAAFGADGALSRTLWLPLIRDGICLPARQALGFHLLDYLVHGWDVAAATGQPAAYDDDVVAAVREIAERDVPDGPRRHRPQATFAPARPLPDGAPPLHRLLGFLGRDPGWGPR
;
A
#
# COMPACT_ATOMS: atom_id res chain seq x y z
N MET A 1 18.71 41.11 -11.60
CA MET A 1 18.33 40.73 -10.22
C MET A 1 17.94 39.28 -10.23
N SER A 2 18.29 38.51 -9.20
CA SER A 2 17.86 37.10 -9.06
C SER A 2 16.34 37.00 -8.90
N PRO A 3 15.67 36.02 -9.53
CA PRO A 3 14.24 35.81 -9.31
C PRO A 3 13.93 35.44 -7.85
N VAL A 4 12.85 35.99 -7.31
CA VAL A 4 12.38 35.75 -5.94
C VAL A 4 11.34 34.64 -5.92
N VAL A 5 11.64 33.56 -5.19
CA VAL A 5 10.79 32.36 -5.10
C VAL A 5 10.31 32.17 -3.67
N LEU A 6 8.99 32.22 -3.46
CA LEU A 6 8.33 31.92 -2.20
C LEU A 6 7.86 30.46 -2.19
N ILE A 7 8.24 29.69 -1.17
CA ILE A 7 7.89 28.26 -1.08
C ILE A 7 7.15 28.00 0.23
N THR A 8 5.99 27.34 0.15
CA THR A 8 5.19 26.96 1.33
C THR A 8 5.59 25.60 1.88
N GLY A 9 5.68 25.45 3.22
CA GLY A 9 5.88 24.15 3.86
C GLY A 9 7.31 23.57 3.76
N CYS A 10 8.32 24.36 4.11
CA CYS A 10 9.73 24.00 3.97
C CYS A 10 10.37 23.32 5.21
N SER A 11 9.59 22.86 6.18
CA SER A 11 10.12 22.24 7.40
C SER A 11 10.78 20.88 7.16
N SER A 12 10.39 20.17 6.10
CA SER A 12 10.90 18.85 5.75
C SER A 12 10.56 18.48 4.30
N GLY A 13 11.05 17.33 3.83
CA GLY A 13 10.62 16.70 2.59
C GLY A 13 10.84 17.55 1.35
N VAL A 14 9.85 17.53 0.43
CA VAL A 14 9.93 18.18 -0.90
C VAL A 14 10.17 19.69 -0.75
N GLY A 15 9.39 20.40 0.08
CA GLY A 15 9.55 21.85 0.26
C GLY A 15 10.94 22.27 0.74
N LEU A 16 11.55 21.50 1.64
CA LEU A 16 12.92 21.72 2.10
C LEU A 16 13.91 21.53 0.95
N ALA A 17 13.82 20.39 0.25
CA ALA A 17 14.71 20.06 -0.86
C ALA A 17 14.59 21.09 -2.00
N THR A 18 13.38 21.52 -2.34
CA THR A 18 13.12 22.55 -3.34
C THR A 18 13.68 23.91 -2.92
N ALA A 19 13.58 24.29 -1.64
CA ALA A 19 14.13 25.55 -1.16
C ALA A 19 15.65 25.61 -1.30
N VAL A 20 16.35 24.56 -0.85
CA VAL A 20 17.81 24.45 -1.00
C VAL A 20 18.18 24.44 -2.49
N ARG A 21 17.47 23.65 -3.30
CA ARG A 21 17.79 23.50 -4.72
C ARG A 21 17.56 24.77 -5.53
N ALA A 22 16.48 25.52 -5.24
CA ALA A 22 16.22 26.82 -5.85
C ALA A 22 17.30 27.85 -5.50
N ALA A 23 17.76 27.87 -4.24
CA ALA A 23 18.85 28.76 -3.83
C ALA A 23 20.19 28.38 -4.50
N GLN A 24 20.48 27.08 -4.66
CA GLN A 24 21.64 26.61 -5.43
C GLN A 24 21.59 27.04 -6.90
N ALA A 25 20.39 27.20 -7.46
CA ALA A 25 20.19 27.72 -8.82
C ALA A 25 20.29 29.27 -8.90
N GLY A 26 20.60 29.95 -7.79
CA GLY A 26 20.81 31.40 -7.75
C GLY A 26 19.53 32.22 -7.55
N HIS A 27 18.40 31.58 -7.24
CA HIS A 27 17.18 32.27 -6.85
C HIS A 27 17.29 32.87 -5.45
N THR A 28 16.64 34.02 -5.24
CA THR A 28 16.37 34.52 -3.90
C THR A 28 15.22 33.71 -3.32
N THR A 29 15.54 32.75 -2.45
CA THR A 29 14.53 31.80 -1.93
C THR A 29 14.02 32.22 -0.57
N VAL A 30 12.70 32.43 -0.49
CA VAL A 30 11.94 32.63 0.75
C VAL A 30 11.26 31.30 1.10
N ALA A 31 11.82 30.60 2.07
CA ALA A 31 11.36 29.30 2.55
C ALA A 31 10.44 29.50 3.76
N THR A 32 9.18 29.08 3.66
CA THR A 32 8.21 29.34 4.73
C THR A 32 7.80 28.11 5.51
N LEU A 33 7.52 28.31 6.79
CA LEU A 33 7.06 27.28 7.71
C LEU A 33 5.88 27.84 8.51
N ARG A 34 4.93 26.97 8.86
CA ARG A 34 3.85 27.35 9.81
C ARG A 34 4.43 27.69 11.19
N ASP A 35 5.45 26.95 11.58
CA ASP A 35 6.17 27.05 12.85
C ASP A 35 7.67 27.18 12.55
N GLU A 36 8.24 28.34 12.88
CA GLU A 36 9.64 28.67 12.59
C GLU A 36 10.62 27.88 13.47
N ASP A 37 10.20 27.37 14.63
CA ASP A 37 11.05 26.58 15.51
C ASP A 37 11.46 25.25 14.84
N ARG A 38 10.68 24.82 13.83
CA ARG A 38 10.96 23.65 13.01
C ARG A 38 11.93 23.91 11.85
N ALA A 39 12.55 25.10 11.78
CA ALA A 39 13.49 25.45 10.71
C ALA A 39 14.87 24.77 10.84
N GLY A 40 15.17 24.06 11.94
CA GLY A 40 16.47 23.42 12.18
C GLY A 40 16.99 22.58 11.00
N PRO A 41 16.25 21.55 10.54
CA PRO A 41 16.66 20.74 9.40
C PRO A 41 16.87 21.54 8.10
N LEU A 42 16.01 22.54 7.83
CA LEU A 42 16.13 23.40 6.67
C LEU A 42 17.42 24.23 6.71
N ARG A 43 17.72 24.85 7.86
CA ARG A 43 18.94 25.64 8.05
C ARG A 43 20.20 24.78 7.94
N GLN A 44 20.17 23.57 8.50
CA GLN A 44 21.27 22.61 8.37
C GLN A 44 21.52 22.21 6.91
N ALA A 45 20.46 21.90 6.16
CA ALA A 45 20.56 21.54 4.75
C ALA A 45 21.08 22.71 3.89
N ALA A 46 20.60 23.93 4.15
CA ALA A 46 21.08 25.14 3.47
C ALA A 46 22.57 25.40 3.74
N ALA A 47 23.00 25.25 5.00
CA ALA A 47 24.40 25.40 5.39
C ALA A 47 25.30 24.34 4.72
N ALA A 48 24.87 23.07 4.72
CA ALA A 48 25.59 21.99 4.04
C ALA A 48 25.70 22.21 2.53
N ALA A 49 24.70 22.83 1.92
CA ALA A 49 24.68 23.19 0.51
C ALA A 49 25.41 24.51 0.18
N GLY A 50 25.89 25.25 1.19
CA GLY A 50 26.58 26.52 1.00
C GLY A 50 25.68 27.68 0.52
N VAL A 51 24.36 27.58 0.76
CA VAL A 51 23.39 28.58 0.30
C VAL A 51 22.71 29.30 1.45
N LYS A 52 22.20 30.50 1.18
CA LYS A 52 21.39 31.27 2.12
C LYS A 52 19.92 31.18 1.74
N LEU A 53 19.07 31.04 2.75
CA LEU A 53 17.61 31.07 2.62
C LEU A 53 17.06 32.15 3.53
N GLU A 54 16.05 32.87 3.05
CA GLU A 54 15.21 33.69 3.91
C GLU A 54 14.12 32.81 4.50
N VAL A 55 14.00 32.79 5.82
CA VAL A 55 12.98 31.99 6.52
C VAL A 55 11.90 32.92 7.03
N ARG A 56 10.63 32.60 6.76
CA ARG A 56 9.47 33.34 7.26
C ARG A 56 8.35 32.43 7.72
N ARG A 57 7.55 32.89 8.68
CA ARG A 57 6.29 32.27 9.07
C ARG A 57 5.25 32.45 7.97
N LEU A 58 4.60 31.34 7.59
CA LEU A 58 3.39 31.35 6.77
C LEU A 58 2.54 30.12 7.13
N ASP A 59 1.36 30.36 7.71
CA ASP A 59 0.30 29.36 7.83
C ASP A 59 -0.68 29.53 6.67
N VAL A 60 -0.82 28.50 5.83
CA VAL A 60 -1.70 28.56 4.64
C VAL A 60 -3.19 28.57 5.01
N THR A 61 -3.54 28.25 6.25
CA THR A 61 -4.93 28.29 6.74
C THR A 61 -5.33 29.63 7.34
N ASP A 62 -4.38 30.60 7.39
CA ASP A 62 -4.57 31.92 7.95
C ASP A 62 -4.24 32.99 6.87
N GLU A 63 -5.26 33.59 6.28
CA GLU A 63 -5.08 34.62 5.24
C GLU A 63 -4.26 35.82 5.73
N ALA A 64 -4.37 36.20 7.01
CA ALA A 64 -3.56 37.28 7.56
C ALA A 64 -2.08 36.89 7.65
N SER A 65 -1.79 35.61 7.94
CA SER A 65 -0.41 35.10 7.90
C SER A 65 0.16 35.11 6.48
N ILE A 66 -0.65 34.81 5.46
CA ILE A 66 -0.24 34.85 4.05
C ILE A 66 0.06 36.29 3.63
N ASP A 67 -0.85 37.22 3.93
CA ASP A 67 -0.72 38.63 3.56
C ASP A 67 0.50 39.26 4.26
N ALA A 68 0.72 38.99 5.55
CA ALA A 68 1.89 39.48 6.27
C ALA A 68 3.21 38.96 5.69
N CYS A 69 3.26 37.66 5.31
CA CYS A 69 4.45 37.10 4.67
C CYS A 69 4.72 37.76 3.31
N LEU A 70 3.69 37.92 2.46
CA LEU A 70 3.85 38.55 1.14
C LEU A 70 4.27 40.01 1.24
N THR A 71 3.66 40.80 2.12
CA THR A 71 4.09 42.18 2.39
C THR A 71 5.56 42.22 2.74
N GLY A 72 6.00 41.36 3.67
CA GLY A 72 7.41 41.33 4.07
C GLY A 72 8.37 40.91 2.94
N VAL A 73 7.94 40.01 2.03
CA VAL A 73 8.73 39.65 0.84
C VAL A 73 8.86 40.84 -0.12
N LEU A 74 7.77 41.57 -0.34
CA LEU A 74 7.75 42.74 -1.22
C LEU A 74 8.54 43.90 -0.65
N GLU A 75 8.50 44.13 0.66
CA GLU A 75 9.33 45.13 1.33
C GLU A 75 10.83 44.81 1.21
N ALA A 76 11.20 43.53 1.33
CA ALA A 76 12.59 43.11 1.27
C ALA A 76 13.16 43.07 -0.16
N HIS A 77 12.37 42.66 -1.14
CA HIS A 77 12.86 42.35 -2.49
C HIS A 77 12.20 43.14 -3.63
N GLY A 78 11.11 43.85 -3.35
CA GLY A 78 10.37 44.66 -4.33
C GLY A 78 9.58 43.86 -5.38
N ARG A 79 9.63 42.52 -5.34
CA ARG A 79 9.03 41.64 -6.35
C ARG A 79 8.77 40.23 -5.83
N LEU A 80 7.94 39.50 -6.56
CA LEU A 80 7.76 38.05 -6.42
C LEU A 80 7.71 37.43 -7.82
N ASP A 81 8.58 36.46 -8.11
CA ASP A 81 8.69 35.84 -9.44
C ASP A 81 8.06 34.45 -9.50
N ALA A 82 8.05 33.74 -8.38
CA ALA A 82 7.35 32.47 -8.29
C ALA A 82 6.77 32.20 -6.91
N LEU A 83 5.58 31.60 -6.89
CA LEU A 83 5.01 30.92 -5.72
C LEU A 83 5.09 29.42 -5.93
N VAL A 84 5.65 28.69 -4.98
CA VAL A 84 5.59 27.23 -4.91
C VAL A 84 4.62 26.80 -3.81
N ASN A 85 3.42 26.36 -4.21
CA ASN A 85 2.45 25.75 -3.31
C ASN A 85 2.86 24.31 -3.01
N ASN A 86 3.60 24.10 -1.91
CA ASN A 86 4.04 22.77 -1.47
C ASN A 86 3.41 22.35 -0.13
N ALA A 87 2.99 23.30 0.72
CA ALA A 87 2.37 22.97 2.00
C ALA A 87 1.19 22.01 1.81
N GLY A 88 1.16 20.97 2.65
CA GLY A 88 0.12 19.96 2.61
C GLY A 88 0.18 19.02 3.80
N GLN A 89 -0.91 18.31 4.03
CA GLN A 89 -1.07 17.35 5.11
C GLN A 89 -1.58 16.02 4.57
N ALA A 90 -1.05 14.91 5.10
CA ALA A 90 -1.57 13.58 4.81
C ALA A 90 -3.00 13.40 5.34
N ASN A 91 -3.67 12.34 4.90
CA ASN A 91 -4.94 11.96 5.50
C ASN A 91 -4.73 11.63 6.99
N THR A 92 -5.60 12.16 7.84
CA THR A 92 -5.41 12.04 9.29
C THR A 92 -6.38 11.08 9.94
N PHE A 93 -7.26 10.40 9.20
CA PHE A 93 -8.31 9.55 9.78
C PHE A 93 -8.46 8.22 9.06
N ALA A 94 -9.16 7.28 9.67
CA ALA A 94 -9.35 5.93 9.13
C ALA A 94 -10.34 5.89 7.97
N CYS A 95 -11.58 6.33 8.19
CA CYS A 95 -12.64 6.40 7.19
C CYS A 95 -13.51 7.62 7.45
N VAL A 96 -14.07 8.23 6.39
CA VAL A 96 -14.95 9.40 6.53
C VAL A 96 -16.19 9.12 7.37
N GLU A 97 -16.71 7.89 7.34
CA GLU A 97 -17.87 7.48 8.14
C GLU A 97 -17.57 7.57 9.64
N THR A 98 -16.41 7.10 10.09
CA THR A 98 -16.07 7.05 11.52
C THR A 98 -15.47 8.35 12.04
N ALA A 99 -14.81 9.12 11.18
CA ALA A 99 -14.11 10.36 11.52
C ALA A 99 -15.01 11.60 11.52
N GLY A 100 -16.15 11.54 10.83
CA GLY A 100 -17.03 12.67 10.58
C GLY A 100 -16.44 13.71 9.62
N THR A 101 -17.25 14.72 9.29
CA THR A 101 -16.91 15.71 8.25
C THR A 101 -15.94 16.79 8.72
N ALA A 102 -15.75 16.98 10.03
CA ALA A 102 -14.85 18.01 10.57
C ALA A 102 -13.38 17.74 10.20
N ARG A 103 -12.91 16.49 10.37
CA ARG A 103 -11.55 16.10 9.98
C ARG A 103 -11.36 16.07 8.47
N PHE A 104 -12.40 15.68 7.74
CA PHE A 104 -12.43 15.79 6.28
C PHE A 104 -12.23 17.24 5.83
N ARG A 105 -12.99 18.18 6.41
CA ARG A 105 -12.87 19.62 6.13
C ARG A 105 -11.49 20.15 6.51
N ALA A 106 -10.94 19.80 7.67
CA ALA A 106 -9.60 20.24 8.08
C ALA A 106 -8.52 19.85 7.05
N GLY A 107 -8.64 18.67 6.44
CA GLY A 107 -7.76 18.26 5.34
C GLY A 107 -7.90 19.15 4.09
N LEU A 108 -9.11 19.61 3.77
CA LEU A 108 -9.36 20.56 2.67
C LEU A 108 -8.84 21.97 2.99
N GLU A 109 -8.97 22.45 4.23
CA GLU A 109 -8.48 23.78 4.62
C GLU A 109 -6.99 23.94 4.29
N VAL A 110 -6.18 22.92 4.60
CA VAL A 110 -4.74 22.95 4.30
C VAL A 110 -4.47 22.69 2.82
N ASN A 111 -4.99 21.59 2.28
CA ASN A 111 -4.55 21.06 0.98
C ASN A 111 -5.22 21.72 -0.24
N LEU A 112 -6.38 22.35 -0.06
CA LEU A 112 -7.12 23.05 -1.10
C LEU A 112 -7.21 24.55 -0.81
N PHE A 113 -7.87 24.95 0.28
CA PHE A 113 -8.10 26.37 0.55
C PHE A 113 -6.80 27.12 0.80
N GLY A 114 -5.79 26.49 1.41
CA GLY A 114 -4.46 27.06 1.51
C GLY A 114 -3.78 27.33 0.17
N VAL A 115 -3.96 26.44 -0.81
CA VAL A 115 -3.47 26.65 -2.19
C VAL A 115 -4.21 27.81 -2.85
N VAL A 116 -5.55 27.86 -2.69
CA VAL A 116 -6.39 28.94 -3.23
C VAL A 116 -6.00 30.29 -2.63
N ALA A 117 -5.88 30.38 -1.30
CA ALA A 117 -5.57 31.60 -0.58
C ALA A 117 -4.17 32.13 -0.93
N ALA A 118 -3.14 31.27 -0.88
CA ALA A 118 -1.78 31.67 -1.23
C ALA A 118 -1.67 32.10 -2.70
N THR A 119 -2.33 31.38 -3.61
CA THR A 119 -2.37 31.73 -5.03
C THR A 119 -3.08 33.07 -5.26
N ARG A 120 -4.26 33.27 -4.66
CA ARG A 120 -5.02 34.52 -4.73
C ARG A 120 -4.17 35.71 -4.31
N ALA A 121 -3.49 35.61 -3.17
CA ALA A 121 -2.70 36.68 -2.61
C ALA A 121 -1.43 36.96 -3.44
N ALA A 122 -0.79 35.93 -4.00
CA ALA A 122 0.42 36.10 -4.82
C ALA A 122 0.16 36.63 -6.25
N LEU A 123 -1.00 36.34 -6.83
CA LEU A 123 -1.32 36.62 -8.24
C LEU A 123 -1.05 38.07 -8.69
N PRO A 124 -1.41 39.13 -7.94
CA PRO A 124 -1.11 40.51 -8.34
C PRO A 124 0.39 40.77 -8.53
N HIS A 125 1.22 40.17 -7.69
CA HIS A 125 2.68 40.33 -7.70
C HIS A 125 3.33 39.50 -8.81
N LEU A 126 2.83 38.27 -9.02
CA LEU A 126 3.24 37.44 -10.14
C LEU A 126 2.87 38.06 -11.49
N ARG A 127 1.72 38.73 -11.59
CA ARG A 127 1.35 39.48 -12.80
C ARG A 127 2.32 40.62 -13.07
N ALA A 128 2.74 41.35 -12.04
CA ALA A 128 3.71 42.44 -12.19
C ALA A 128 5.10 41.94 -12.67
N SER A 129 5.51 40.76 -12.22
CA SER A 129 6.80 40.15 -12.62
C SER A 129 6.72 39.28 -13.87
N ARG A 130 5.51 39.00 -14.40
CA ARG A 130 5.25 37.94 -15.39
C ARG A 130 5.78 36.58 -14.91
N GLY A 131 5.59 36.33 -13.62
CA GLY A 131 6.06 35.19 -12.88
C GLY A 131 5.23 33.93 -13.08
N ARG A 132 5.28 33.03 -12.09
CA ARG A 132 4.59 31.74 -12.16
C ARG A 132 4.10 31.20 -10.82
N VAL A 133 3.03 30.42 -10.88
CA VAL A 133 2.57 29.56 -9.79
C VAL A 133 3.01 28.14 -10.12
N VAL A 134 3.78 27.51 -9.24
CA VAL A 134 4.12 26.09 -9.32
C VAL A 134 3.47 25.38 -8.15
N THR A 135 2.64 24.37 -8.38
CA THR A 135 1.97 23.65 -7.30
C THR A 135 2.42 22.21 -7.26
N VAL A 136 2.71 21.71 -6.06
CA VAL A 136 2.95 20.29 -5.80
C VAL A 136 1.59 19.61 -5.65
N GLY A 137 1.18 18.95 -6.72
CA GLY A 137 0.02 18.07 -6.77
C GLY A 137 0.31 16.71 -6.13
N SER A 138 -0.30 15.67 -6.67
CA SER A 138 -0.06 14.27 -6.33
C SER A 138 -0.75 13.39 -7.37
N THR A 139 -0.20 12.21 -7.67
CA THR A 139 -0.95 11.18 -8.42
C THR A 139 -2.31 10.84 -7.78
N ARG A 140 -2.51 11.15 -6.50
CA ARG A 140 -3.80 11.06 -5.78
C ARG A 140 -4.83 12.14 -6.15
N GLY A 141 -4.44 13.18 -6.88
CA GLY A 141 -5.31 14.15 -7.54
C GLY A 141 -5.86 13.65 -8.88
N LEU A 142 -5.37 12.50 -9.36
CA LEU A 142 -5.79 11.89 -10.61
C LEU A 142 -6.52 10.57 -10.41
N ILE A 143 -6.10 9.78 -9.41
CA ILE A 143 -6.77 8.54 -9.01
C ILE A 143 -6.99 8.57 -7.49
N GLY A 144 -8.23 8.31 -7.07
CA GLY A 144 -8.58 8.18 -5.66
C GLY A 144 -7.91 6.94 -5.06
N GLN A 145 -7.24 7.12 -3.92
CA GLN A 145 -6.66 6.00 -3.16
C GLN A 145 -7.55 5.69 -1.95
N PRO A 146 -7.85 4.41 -1.67
CA PRO A 146 -8.59 4.01 -0.46
C PRO A 146 -7.98 4.60 0.82
N PHE A 147 -8.83 4.94 1.80
CA PHE A 147 -8.46 5.50 3.10
C PHE A 147 -7.66 6.82 3.04
N ASN A 148 -7.78 7.55 1.92
CA ASN A 148 -7.17 8.86 1.70
C ASN A 148 -8.20 9.86 1.16
N GLU A 149 -9.46 9.77 1.59
CA GLU A 149 -10.60 10.43 0.96
C GLU A 149 -10.44 11.96 0.95
N ALA A 150 -10.09 12.58 2.09
CA ALA A 150 -9.91 14.02 2.16
C ALA A 150 -8.70 14.50 1.36
N TYR A 151 -7.60 13.74 1.42
CA TYR A 151 -6.38 14.07 0.69
C TYR A 151 -6.58 13.98 -0.83
N SER A 152 -7.16 12.88 -1.31
CA SER A 152 -7.51 12.71 -2.72
C SER A 152 -8.49 13.78 -3.16
N ALA A 153 -9.59 14.01 -2.42
CA ALA A 153 -10.56 15.05 -2.75
C ALA A 153 -9.90 16.44 -2.89
N ALA A 154 -9.03 16.81 -1.95
CA ALA A 154 -8.29 18.08 -2.02
C ALA A 154 -7.39 18.15 -3.26
N LYS A 155 -6.61 17.11 -3.55
CA LYS A 155 -5.68 17.11 -4.69
C LYS A 155 -6.41 17.10 -6.03
N PHE A 156 -7.56 16.43 -6.13
CA PHE A 156 -8.45 16.54 -7.29
C PHE A 156 -9.04 17.94 -7.45
N ALA A 157 -9.40 18.60 -6.35
CA ALA A 157 -9.90 19.97 -6.39
C ALA A 157 -8.80 20.95 -6.80
N VAL A 158 -7.55 20.73 -6.39
CA VAL A 158 -6.38 21.51 -6.82
C VAL A 158 -6.15 21.38 -8.33
N GLU A 159 -6.27 20.17 -8.89
CA GLU A 159 -6.20 19.92 -10.34
C GLU A 159 -7.24 20.77 -11.08
N GLY A 160 -8.52 20.68 -10.69
CA GLY A 160 -9.60 21.46 -11.32
C GLY A 160 -9.45 22.97 -11.15
N PHE A 161 -9.02 23.41 -9.96
CA PHE A 161 -8.77 24.83 -9.67
C PHE A 161 -7.66 25.40 -10.56
N LEU A 162 -6.51 24.73 -10.63
CA LEU A 162 -5.35 25.24 -11.36
C LEU A 162 -5.51 25.08 -12.88
N GLU A 163 -6.15 24.01 -13.35
CA GLU A 163 -6.43 23.83 -14.78
C GLU A 163 -7.41 24.89 -15.28
N SER A 164 -8.39 25.28 -14.46
CA SER A 164 -9.30 26.39 -14.75
C SER A 164 -8.60 27.76 -14.70
N LEU A 165 -7.69 27.96 -13.73
CA LEU A 165 -6.98 29.22 -13.55
C LEU A 165 -5.91 29.45 -14.63
N ALA A 166 -5.24 28.39 -15.10
CA ALA A 166 -4.11 28.48 -16.01
C ALA A 166 -4.35 29.37 -17.25
N PRO A 167 -5.42 29.18 -18.05
CA PRO A 167 -5.67 30.05 -19.22
C PRO A 167 -5.97 31.50 -18.82
N VAL A 168 -6.66 31.73 -17.70
CA VAL A 168 -6.99 33.07 -17.21
C VAL A 168 -5.73 33.80 -16.75
N ALA A 169 -4.89 33.14 -15.96
CA ALA A 169 -3.62 33.66 -15.48
C ALA A 169 -2.63 33.92 -16.63
N ALA A 170 -2.60 33.04 -17.63
CA ALA A 170 -1.77 33.19 -18.82
C ALA A 170 -2.13 34.44 -19.63
N SER A 171 -3.42 34.83 -19.70
CA SER A 171 -3.85 36.09 -20.33
C SER A 171 -3.23 37.33 -19.68
N GLN A 172 -2.78 37.20 -18.42
CA GLN A 172 -2.11 38.23 -17.63
C GLN A 172 -0.59 38.01 -17.53
N GLY A 173 -0.04 37.08 -18.32
CA GLY A 173 1.40 36.79 -18.34
C GLY A 173 1.90 35.96 -17.15
N VAL A 174 1.01 35.38 -16.33
CA VAL A 174 1.37 34.48 -15.23
C VAL A 174 1.26 33.03 -15.69
N ARG A 175 2.34 32.25 -15.56
CA ARG A 175 2.31 30.81 -15.86
C ARG A 175 1.77 30.04 -14.67
N VAL A 176 0.98 28.99 -14.91
CA VAL A 176 0.57 28.03 -13.88
C VAL A 176 1.11 26.66 -14.27
N VAL A 177 1.80 26.02 -13.33
CA VAL A 177 2.41 24.70 -13.52
C VAL A 177 2.04 23.82 -12.34
N LEU A 178 1.71 22.58 -12.64
CA LEU A 178 1.32 21.56 -11.69
C LEU A 178 2.29 20.39 -11.82
N VAL A 179 3.02 20.11 -10.75
CA VAL A 179 3.97 19.00 -10.66
C VAL A 179 3.31 17.89 -9.87
N GLU A 180 3.31 16.68 -10.41
CA GLU A 180 2.53 15.54 -9.94
C GLU A 180 3.44 14.41 -9.42
N PRO A 181 3.89 14.47 -8.16
CA PRO A 181 4.64 13.39 -7.54
C PRO A 181 3.81 12.14 -7.32
N GLY A 182 4.48 10.99 -7.52
CA GLY A 182 4.06 9.72 -6.94
C GLY A 182 4.41 9.63 -5.45
N PRO A 183 4.69 8.42 -4.94
CA PRO A 183 5.16 8.24 -3.57
C PRO A 183 6.54 8.89 -3.37
N VAL A 184 6.75 9.61 -2.25
CA VAL A 184 8.03 10.23 -1.92
C VAL A 184 8.60 9.68 -0.61
N LEU A 185 9.72 8.96 -0.68
CA LEU A 185 10.37 8.31 0.46
C LEU A 185 11.11 9.30 1.35
N GLY A 186 11.32 8.90 2.61
CA GLY A 186 12.12 9.67 3.58
C GLY A 186 11.50 11.01 3.96
N THR A 187 10.23 11.26 3.61
CA THR A 187 9.50 12.45 4.03
C THR A 187 8.72 12.18 5.31
N ALA A 188 8.62 13.18 6.17
CA ALA A 188 7.77 13.13 7.35
C ALA A 188 6.28 13.31 7.01
N PHE A 189 5.86 13.16 5.74
CA PHE A 189 4.51 13.49 5.30
C PHE A 189 3.42 12.69 6.02
N GLY A 190 3.61 11.37 6.14
CA GLY A 190 2.74 10.50 6.94
C GLY A 190 2.91 10.73 8.44
N ALA A 191 4.14 10.85 8.93
CA ALA A 191 4.43 11.00 10.37
C ALA A 191 3.91 12.34 10.95
N ASN A 192 3.91 13.41 10.15
CA ASN A 192 3.41 14.73 10.54
C ASN A 192 1.87 14.80 10.67
N SER A 193 1.15 13.73 10.32
CA SER A 193 -0.31 13.64 10.51
C SER A 193 -0.72 13.56 11.98
N GLY A 194 0.21 13.15 12.87
CA GLY A 194 -0.06 12.99 14.30
C GLY A 194 -0.90 11.76 14.64
N VAL A 195 -1.09 10.83 13.70
CA VAL A 195 -1.84 9.59 13.91
C VAL A 195 -0.97 8.36 13.76
N THR A 196 -1.25 7.34 14.56
CA THR A 196 -0.55 6.07 14.54
C THR A 196 -1.39 4.98 13.88
N ARG A 197 -0.75 3.87 13.52
CA ARG A 197 -1.45 2.69 13.02
C ARG A 197 -2.52 2.23 14.01
N GLU A 198 -2.16 2.18 15.30
CA GLU A 198 -3.03 1.73 16.38
C GLU A 198 -4.24 2.66 16.52
N SER A 199 -4.04 3.99 16.50
CA SER A 199 -5.16 4.93 16.59
C SER A 199 -6.09 4.84 15.39
N LEU A 200 -5.54 4.65 14.19
CA LEU A 200 -6.34 4.51 12.96
C LEU A 200 -7.16 3.22 12.98
N LEU A 201 -6.57 2.09 13.37
CA LEU A 201 -7.29 0.82 13.48
C LEU A 201 -8.38 0.87 14.55
N ALA A 202 -8.14 1.54 15.68
CA ALA A 202 -9.14 1.72 16.73
C ALA A 202 -10.32 2.58 16.26
N GLU A 203 -10.08 3.60 15.43
CA GLU A 203 -11.11 4.48 14.86
C GLU A 203 -11.85 3.86 13.67
N ALA A 204 -11.30 2.82 13.04
CA ALA A 204 -11.81 2.30 11.77
C ALA A 204 -13.17 1.60 11.85
N GLY A 205 -13.65 1.25 13.05
CA GLY A 205 -14.93 0.58 13.25
C GLY A 205 -15.07 -0.68 12.37
N PRO A 206 -16.12 -0.81 11.53
CA PRO A 206 -16.31 -1.99 10.68
C PRO A 206 -15.24 -2.14 9.58
N TYR A 207 -14.40 -1.13 9.35
CA TYR A 207 -13.35 -1.15 8.32
C TYR A 207 -11.98 -1.60 8.86
N ALA A 208 -11.85 -1.92 10.15
CA ALA A 208 -10.56 -2.19 10.79
C ALA A 208 -9.73 -3.29 10.09
N GLU A 209 -10.36 -4.40 9.71
CA GLU A 209 -9.66 -5.48 9.00
C GLU A 209 -9.15 -5.03 7.63
N VAL A 210 -9.98 -4.33 6.86
CA VAL A 210 -9.64 -3.87 5.52
C VAL A 210 -8.58 -2.76 5.57
N LEU A 211 -8.64 -1.91 6.59
CA LEU A 211 -7.62 -0.90 6.85
C LEU A 211 -6.29 -1.55 7.22
N ALA A 212 -6.30 -2.62 8.02
CA ALA A 212 -5.08 -3.35 8.36
C ALA A 212 -4.39 -3.91 7.10
N ASP A 213 -5.16 -4.52 6.19
CA ASP A 213 -4.61 -5.03 4.92
C ASP A 213 -4.01 -3.90 4.06
N TYR A 214 -4.72 -2.77 3.97
CA TYR A 214 -4.23 -1.60 3.26
C TYR A 214 -2.93 -1.07 3.86
N LEU A 215 -2.86 -0.92 5.18
CA LEU A 215 -1.65 -0.45 5.86
C LEU A 215 -0.48 -1.43 5.68
N ASP A 216 -0.75 -2.73 5.66
CA ASP A 216 0.27 -3.75 5.37
C ASP A 216 0.73 -3.72 3.92
N TRP A 217 -0.17 -3.44 2.98
CA TRP A 217 0.18 -3.20 1.58
C TRP A 217 1.07 -1.96 1.44
N VAL A 218 0.77 -0.85 2.14
CA VAL A 218 1.61 0.36 2.16
C VAL A 218 2.99 0.03 2.74
N ALA A 219 3.05 -0.65 3.90
CA ALA A 219 4.29 -0.96 4.60
C ALA A 219 5.28 -1.81 3.78
N ARG A 220 4.77 -2.66 2.89
CA ARG A 220 5.57 -3.54 2.03
C ARG A 220 6.01 -2.90 0.72
N GLY A 221 5.85 -1.59 0.57
CA GLY A 221 6.23 -0.89 -0.65
C GLY A 221 5.21 -1.06 -1.78
N GLY A 222 3.91 -1.15 -1.47
CA GLY A 222 2.81 -1.15 -2.45
C GLY A 222 2.77 0.06 -3.39
N HIS A 223 3.71 0.96 -3.22
CA HIS A 223 3.96 2.16 -3.97
C HIS A 223 5.21 2.00 -4.88
N PRO A 224 5.13 1.29 -6.02
CA PRO A 224 6.24 1.25 -6.97
C PRO A 224 6.52 2.66 -7.50
N GLY A 225 7.77 2.92 -7.89
CA GLY A 225 8.15 4.23 -8.44
C GLY A 225 8.27 5.34 -7.40
N ALA A 226 8.57 4.98 -6.15
CA ALA A 226 8.84 5.96 -5.12
C ALA A 226 10.11 6.76 -5.44
N GLN A 227 10.07 8.07 -5.19
CA GLN A 227 11.18 8.99 -5.44
C GLN A 227 11.68 9.60 -4.13
N SER A 228 12.90 10.07 -4.12
CA SER A 228 13.42 10.95 -3.08
C SER A 228 12.85 12.37 -3.21
N ALA A 229 12.86 13.12 -2.11
CA ALA A 229 12.51 14.54 -2.13
C ALA A 229 13.42 15.35 -3.07
N ALA A 230 14.69 14.96 -3.20
CA ALA A 230 15.66 15.60 -4.09
C ALA A 230 15.28 15.41 -5.57
N GLU A 231 14.89 14.20 -5.98
CA GLU A 231 14.45 13.95 -7.36
C GLU A 231 13.21 14.79 -7.72
N VAL A 232 12.24 14.90 -6.81
CA VAL A 232 11.07 15.78 -7.02
C VAL A 232 11.48 17.25 -7.06
N ALA A 233 12.44 17.67 -6.22
CA ALA A 233 12.95 19.03 -6.22
C ALA A 233 13.64 19.42 -7.53
N GLU A 234 14.32 18.50 -8.22
CA GLU A 234 14.86 18.76 -9.57
C GLU A 234 13.74 19.01 -10.59
N VAL A 235 12.62 18.28 -10.51
CA VAL A 235 11.46 18.53 -11.38
C VAL A 235 10.83 19.89 -11.09
N LEU A 236 10.70 20.25 -9.80
CA LEU A 236 10.21 21.57 -9.39
C LEU A 236 11.14 22.70 -9.83
N LEU A 237 12.46 22.50 -9.79
CA LEU A 237 13.39 23.48 -10.31
C LEU A 237 13.19 23.69 -11.82
N ARG A 238 13.06 22.63 -12.62
CA ARG A 238 12.74 22.76 -14.05
C ARG A 238 11.43 23.51 -14.27
N ALA A 239 10.38 23.20 -13.49
CA ALA A 239 9.13 23.97 -13.53
C ALA A 239 9.31 25.46 -13.18
N LEU A 240 10.30 25.80 -12.35
CA LEU A 240 10.66 27.17 -12.00
C LEU A 240 11.50 27.88 -13.07
N THR A 241 12.36 27.16 -13.78
CA THR A 241 13.39 27.75 -14.66
C THR A 241 13.07 27.66 -16.14
N ASP A 242 12.34 26.64 -16.58
CA ASP A 242 12.05 26.44 -18.00
C ASP A 242 11.24 27.62 -18.56
N ASP A 243 11.49 27.98 -19.82
CA ASP A 243 10.83 29.11 -20.47
C ASP A 243 9.35 28.82 -20.77
N ALA A 244 9.06 27.57 -21.12
CA ALA A 244 7.75 27.06 -21.51
C ALA A 244 7.48 25.67 -20.92
N PRO A 245 7.43 25.52 -19.59
CA PRO A 245 7.07 24.25 -18.95
C PRO A 245 5.62 23.88 -19.34
N PRO A 246 5.32 22.59 -19.53
CA PRO A 246 3.94 22.17 -19.73
C PRO A 246 3.12 22.44 -18.47
N PHE A 247 1.80 22.59 -18.62
CA PHE A 247 0.91 22.81 -17.48
C PHE A 247 1.04 21.70 -16.42
N ARG A 248 1.15 20.43 -16.83
CA ARG A 248 1.25 19.28 -15.92
C ARG A 248 2.55 18.51 -16.16
N ILE A 249 3.28 18.21 -15.09
CA ILE A 249 4.53 17.44 -15.12
C ILE A 249 4.42 16.25 -14.16
N MET A 250 4.34 15.04 -14.71
CA MET A 250 4.49 13.81 -13.93
C MET A 250 5.96 13.61 -13.56
N THR A 251 6.25 13.34 -12.29
CA THR A 251 7.64 13.22 -11.83
C THR A 251 8.28 11.87 -12.16
N SER A 252 7.49 10.86 -12.57
CA SER A 252 7.97 9.52 -12.88
C SER A 252 7.13 8.81 -13.94
N ALA A 253 7.77 7.89 -14.68
CA ALA A 253 7.10 7.00 -15.62
C ALA A 253 6.07 6.08 -14.95
N TRP A 254 6.22 5.81 -13.65
CA TRP A 254 5.20 5.10 -12.88
C TRP A 254 3.93 5.94 -12.77
N GLY A 255 4.03 7.22 -12.40
CA GLY A 255 2.91 8.14 -12.32
C GLY A 255 2.17 8.30 -13.65
N GLU A 256 2.91 8.34 -14.77
CA GLU A 256 2.33 8.37 -16.12
C GLU A 256 1.50 7.12 -16.45
N ARG A 257 2.04 5.92 -16.17
CA ARG A 257 1.30 4.66 -16.35
C ARG A 257 0.09 4.59 -15.43
N TYR A 258 0.25 5.04 -14.19
CA TYR A 258 -0.82 5.07 -13.20
C TYR A 258 -1.99 5.95 -13.69
N ALA A 259 -1.72 7.17 -14.16
CA ALA A 259 -2.77 8.03 -14.72
C ALA A 259 -3.43 7.45 -15.98
N ARG A 260 -2.65 6.78 -16.84
CA ARG A 260 -3.17 6.13 -18.06
C ARG A 260 -4.22 5.06 -17.75
N THR A 261 -4.10 4.32 -16.65
CA THR A 261 -5.10 3.33 -16.22
C THR A 261 -6.50 3.94 -16.11
N LYS A 262 -6.61 5.17 -15.61
CA LYS A 262 -7.90 5.86 -15.51
C LYS A 262 -8.37 6.41 -16.86
N LEU A 263 -7.48 7.07 -17.59
CA LEU A 263 -7.86 7.73 -18.85
C LEU A 263 -8.22 6.73 -19.96
N ALA A 264 -7.66 5.52 -19.91
CA ALA A 264 -7.95 4.46 -20.87
C ALA A 264 -9.29 3.74 -20.60
N ASP A 265 -9.86 3.87 -19.41
CA ASP A 265 -11.13 3.25 -19.03
C ASP A 265 -12.10 4.28 -18.43
N PRO A 266 -12.92 4.93 -19.26
CA PRO A 266 -13.93 5.89 -18.80
C PRO A 266 -14.97 5.30 -17.83
N GLY A 267 -15.16 3.96 -17.86
CA GLY A 267 -16.08 3.27 -16.97
C GLY A 267 -15.54 3.09 -15.54
N GLY A 268 -14.23 3.27 -15.33
CA GLY A 268 -13.59 3.22 -14.02
C GLY A 268 -13.42 1.81 -13.42
N ALA A 269 -13.75 0.76 -14.17
CA ALA A 269 -13.58 -0.63 -13.74
C ALA A 269 -12.11 -0.98 -13.49
N ALA A 270 -11.20 -0.51 -14.32
CA ALA A 270 -9.77 -0.76 -14.19
C ALA A 270 -9.20 -0.16 -12.90
N VAL A 271 -9.58 1.08 -12.58
CA VAL A 271 -9.14 1.76 -11.36
C VAL A 271 -9.74 1.11 -10.12
N THR A 272 -11.03 0.76 -10.15
CA THR A 272 -11.69 0.11 -9.01
C THR A 272 -11.16 -1.30 -8.75
N ALA A 273 -10.88 -2.09 -9.80
CA ALA A 273 -10.25 -3.40 -9.66
C ALA A 273 -8.82 -3.28 -9.10
N MET A 274 -8.02 -2.36 -9.64
CA MET A 274 -6.65 -2.10 -9.15
C MET A 274 -6.66 -1.68 -7.68
N THR A 275 -7.48 -0.70 -7.29
CA THR A 275 -7.53 -0.19 -5.92
C THR A 275 -8.11 -1.20 -4.94
N ARG A 276 -9.09 -2.03 -5.35
CA ARG A 276 -9.63 -3.14 -4.55
C ARG A 276 -8.56 -4.18 -4.22
N SER A 277 -7.61 -4.42 -5.13
CA SER A 277 -6.50 -5.36 -4.87
C SER A 277 -5.59 -4.92 -3.70
N TRP A 278 -5.55 -3.63 -3.37
CA TRP A 278 -4.77 -3.09 -2.24
C TRP A 278 -5.46 -3.30 -0.89
N LEU A 279 -6.75 -3.65 -0.92
CA LEU A 279 -7.60 -3.93 0.23
C LEU A 279 -7.75 -5.44 0.49
N ALA A 280 -7.08 -6.25 -0.32
CA ALA A 280 -7.08 -7.69 -0.21
C ALA A 280 -6.07 -8.13 0.86
N PRO A 281 -6.42 -9.15 1.66
CA PRO A 281 -5.47 -9.69 2.61
C PRO A 281 -4.31 -10.31 1.86
N ARG A 282 -3.11 -10.22 2.45
CA ARG A 282 -1.89 -10.84 1.91
C ARG A 282 -2.11 -12.31 1.53
N THR A 283 -2.90 -13.02 2.32
CA THR A 283 -3.25 -14.41 2.07
C THR A 283 -3.93 -14.62 0.73
N LEU A 284 -4.82 -13.72 0.29
CA LEU A 284 -5.46 -13.79 -1.04
C LEU A 284 -4.45 -13.62 -2.17
N LEU A 285 -3.46 -12.75 -2.00
CA LEU A 285 -2.46 -12.50 -3.04
C LEU A 285 -1.50 -13.70 -3.20
N LEU A 286 -1.14 -14.34 -2.10
CA LEU A 286 -0.18 -15.45 -2.09
C LEU A 286 -0.83 -16.81 -2.40
N HIS A 287 -2.09 -17.00 -2.02
CA HIS A 287 -2.81 -18.27 -2.13
C HIS A 287 -2.79 -18.89 -3.53
N PRO A 288 -3.06 -18.16 -4.63
CA PRO A 288 -2.97 -18.74 -5.96
C PRO A 288 -1.57 -19.24 -6.32
N GLY A 289 -0.51 -18.61 -5.82
CA GLY A 289 0.88 -19.03 -6.05
C GLY A 289 1.19 -20.36 -5.36
N VAL A 290 0.85 -20.48 -4.07
CA VAL A 290 1.04 -21.72 -3.30
C VAL A 290 0.21 -22.86 -3.87
N VAL A 291 -1.04 -22.60 -4.23
CA VAL A 291 -1.94 -23.61 -4.83
C VAL A 291 -1.45 -24.04 -6.22
N ARG A 292 -0.89 -23.14 -7.04
CA ARG A 292 -0.28 -23.54 -8.32
C ARG A 292 0.96 -24.40 -8.11
N ARG A 293 1.82 -24.05 -7.14
CA ARG A 293 3.01 -24.84 -6.82
C ARG A 293 2.65 -26.26 -6.41
N SER A 294 1.59 -26.46 -5.64
CA SER A 294 1.17 -27.81 -5.27
C SER A 294 0.57 -28.59 -6.45
N ILE A 295 -0.07 -27.93 -7.43
CA ILE A 295 -0.49 -28.58 -8.69
C ILE A 295 0.72 -29.13 -9.45
N GLU A 296 1.81 -28.36 -9.52
CA GLU A 296 3.07 -28.83 -10.14
C GLU A 296 3.60 -30.08 -9.42
N LEU A 297 3.65 -30.03 -8.08
CA LEU A 297 4.12 -31.16 -7.26
C LEU A 297 3.28 -32.42 -7.45
N VAL A 298 1.95 -32.31 -7.44
CA VAL A 298 1.03 -33.45 -7.62
C VAL A 298 1.08 -33.99 -9.05
N THR A 299 1.16 -33.10 -10.05
CA THR A 299 1.25 -33.50 -11.46
C THR A 299 2.53 -34.31 -11.73
N ALA A 300 3.63 -33.97 -11.05
CA ALA A 300 4.92 -34.61 -11.22
C ALA A 300 5.09 -35.94 -10.43
N ILE A 301 4.10 -36.35 -9.63
CA ILE A 301 4.12 -37.65 -8.94
C ILE A 301 4.18 -38.77 -9.99
N ARG A 302 5.09 -39.73 -9.82
CA ARG A 302 5.16 -40.95 -10.66
C ARG A 302 4.29 -42.07 -10.10
N GLU A 303 3.91 -43.02 -10.94
CA GLU A 303 3.06 -44.14 -10.53
C GLU A 303 3.63 -44.96 -9.36
N ASP A 304 4.96 -45.12 -9.27
CA ASP A 304 5.64 -45.83 -8.19
C ASP A 304 5.66 -45.09 -6.84
N GLN A 305 5.09 -43.88 -6.78
CA GLN A 305 5.19 -43.00 -5.62
C GLN A 305 3.89 -42.89 -4.81
N TRP A 306 2.75 -43.33 -5.35
CA TRP A 306 1.44 -43.17 -4.72
C TRP A 306 1.33 -43.86 -3.36
N GLU A 307 1.96 -45.03 -3.20
CA GLU A 307 1.92 -45.83 -1.97
C GLU A 307 3.03 -45.45 -0.96
N ARG A 308 3.85 -44.43 -1.25
CA ARG A 308 4.94 -44.03 -0.35
C ARG A 308 4.37 -43.40 0.93
N PRO A 309 5.03 -43.62 2.09
CA PRO A 309 4.64 -42.95 3.33
C PRO A 309 4.85 -41.44 3.19
N THR A 310 4.11 -40.67 3.98
CA THR A 310 4.26 -39.21 4.05
C THR A 310 4.68 -38.77 5.46
N PRO A 311 5.12 -37.51 5.65
CA PRO A 311 5.30 -36.96 6.99
C PRO A 311 4.00 -36.88 7.80
N CYS A 312 2.82 -36.93 7.15
CA CYS A 312 1.54 -37.16 7.84
C CYS A 312 1.47 -38.65 8.22
N ALA A 313 1.61 -38.93 9.51
CA ALA A 313 1.54 -40.31 9.98
C ALA A 313 0.25 -40.98 9.48
N GLU A 314 0.37 -42.25 9.08
CA GLU A 314 -0.74 -43.10 8.61
C GLU A 314 -1.28 -42.82 7.19
N TRP A 315 -0.73 -41.84 6.47
CA TRP A 315 -1.15 -41.56 5.09
C TRP A 315 -0.08 -41.88 4.06
N THR A 316 -0.50 -42.56 2.98
CA THR A 316 0.25 -42.64 1.73
C THR A 316 0.20 -41.33 0.96
N VAL A 317 1.00 -41.18 -0.10
CA VAL A 317 0.90 -40.03 -1.02
C VAL A 317 -0.51 -39.97 -1.65
N ALA A 318 -1.11 -41.11 -1.99
CA ALA A 318 -2.47 -41.17 -2.51
C ALA A 318 -3.51 -40.68 -1.50
N ASP A 319 -3.39 -41.08 -0.22
CA ASP A 319 -4.28 -40.64 0.85
C ASP A 319 -4.17 -39.13 1.09
N LEU A 320 -2.93 -38.62 1.12
CA LEU A 320 -2.67 -37.19 1.30
C LEU A 320 -3.26 -36.37 0.15
N VAL A 321 -3.03 -36.76 -1.11
CA VAL A 321 -3.60 -36.04 -2.26
C VAL A 321 -5.12 -36.13 -2.27
N THR A 322 -5.70 -37.27 -1.90
CA THR A 322 -7.15 -37.45 -1.75
C THR A 322 -7.73 -36.52 -0.68
N HIS A 323 -7.04 -36.38 0.46
CA HIS A 323 -7.40 -35.43 1.50
C HIS A 323 -7.38 -33.99 0.98
N MET A 324 -6.30 -33.57 0.32
CA MET A 324 -6.20 -32.22 -0.24
C MET A 324 -7.29 -31.92 -1.31
N ILE A 325 -7.68 -32.91 -2.13
CA ILE A 325 -8.80 -32.78 -3.09
C ILE A 325 -10.11 -32.48 -2.36
N ARG A 326 -10.37 -33.21 -1.28
CA ARG A 326 -11.57 -33.07 -0.46
C ARG A 326 -11.63 -31.71 0.22
N GLU A 327 -10.52 -31.26 0.77
CA GLU A 327 -10.43 -29.92 1.37
C GLU A 327 -10.67 -28.82 0.33
N ASN A 328 -10.05 -28.89 -0.85
CA ASN A 328 -10.29 -27.94 -1.94
C ASN A 328 -11.77 -27.79 -2.27
N ARG A 329 -12.45 -28.93 -2.45
CA ARG A 329 -13.88 -28.96 -2.80
C ARG A 329 -14.71 -28.33 -1.69
N GLY A 330 -14.43 -28.67 -0.44
CA GLY A 330 -15.12 -28.13 0.73
C GLY A 330 -14.94 -26.63 0.91
N PHE A 331 -13.69 -26.14 0.88
CA PHE A 331 -13.39 -24.72 0.98
C PHE A 331 -13.95 -23.93 -0.21
N ALA A 332 -13.88 -24.47 -1.42
CA ALA A 332 -14.47 -23.83 -2.59
C ALA A 332 -16.00 -23.73 -2.49
N ALA A 333 -16.68 -24.78 -2.02
CA ALA A 333 -18.11 -24.76 -1.76
C ALA A 333 -18.48 -23.72 -0.67
N ALA A 334 -17.77 -23.74 0.44
CA ALA A 334 -17.96 -22.78 1.53
C ALA A 334 -17.78 -21.34 1.04
N ALA A 335 -16.69 -21.04 0.30
CA ALA A 335 -16.43 -19.72 -0.26
C ALA A 335 -17.53 -19.26 -1.25
N ARG A 336 -18.11 -20.19 -2.02
CA ARG A 336 -19.29 -19.92 -2.87
C ARG A 336 -20.58 -19.69 -2.08
N GLY A 337 -20.58 -19.91 -0.77
CA GLY A 337 -21.72 -19.68 0.13
C GLY A 337 -22.61 -20.91 0.28
N GLU A 338 -22.14 -22.08 -0.14
CA GLU A 338 -22.88 -23.34 -0.02
C GLU A 338 -22.84 -23.83 1.43
N ARG A 339 -23.98 -24.28 1.96
CA ARG A 339 -24.03 -25.00 3.24
C ARG A 339 -23.72 -26.47 2.98
N THR A 340 -22.52 -26.88 3.36
CA THR A 340 -22.05 -28.26 3.25
C THR A 340 -22.18 -29.00 4.58
N VAL A 341 -22.51 -30.28 4.52
CA VAL A 341 -22.44 -31.22 5.65
C VAL A 341 -21.11 -31.98 5.62
N PRO A 342 -20.66 -32.61 6.73
CA PRO A 342 -19.41 -33.39 6.73
C PRO A 342 -19.31 -34.41 5.57
N ALA A 343 -20.42 -35.03 5.18
CA ALA A 343 -20.45 -35.99 4.08
C ALA A 343 -20.00 -35.39 2.73
N ASP A 344 -20.30 -34.11 2.47
CA ASP A 344 -19.92 -33.43 1.22
C ASP A 344 -18.41 -33.25 1.10
N TRP A 345 -17.73 -33.08 2.25
CA TRP A 345 -16.28 -32.96 2.34
C TRP A 345 -15.57 -34.31 2.21
N HIS A 346 -16.30 -35.42 2.35
CA HIS A 346 -15.77 -36.78 2.19
C HIS A 346 -16.24 -37.45 0.90
N ALA A 347 -16.82 -36.68 -0.03
CA ALA A 347 -17.28 -37.19 -1.32
C ALA A 347 -16.21 -38.03 -2.02
N PRO A 348 -16.60 -39.09 -2.77
CA PRO A 348 -15.67 -39.91 -3.52
C PRO A 348 -14.78 -39.07 -4.45
N VAL A 349 -13.52 -39.48 -4.56
CA VAL A 349 -12.55 -38.91 -5.50
C VAL A 349 -12.39 -39.90 -6.65
N GLY A 350 -12.32 -39.39 -7.88
CA GLY A 350 -12.11 -40.20 -9.06
C GLY A 350 -10.76 -40.91 -9.07
N VAL A 351 -10.57 -41.82 -10.03
CA VAL A 351 -9.36 -42.65 -10.15
C VAL A 351 -8.13 -41.87 -10.62
N ASP A 352 -8.32 -40.79 -11.39
CA ASP A 352 -7.22 -39.91 -11.83
C ASP A 352 -6.99 -38.80 -10.81
N LEU A 353 -6.17 -39.10 -9.80
CA LEU A 353 -5.87 -38.16 -8.71
C LEU A 353 -5.19 -36.88 -9.21
N ARG A 354 -4.40 -36.92 -10.30
CA ARG A 354 -3.73 -35.73 -10.83
C ARG A 354 -4.75 -34.76 -11.43
N ALA A 355 -5.66 -35.28 -12.26
CA ALA A 355 -6.70 -34.47 -12.87
C ALA A 355 -7.68 -33.90 -11.82
N GLU A 356 -8.09 -34.72 -10.86
CA GLU A 356 -8.99 -34.35 -9.78
C GLU A 356 -8.38 -33.29 -8.85
N TYR A 357 -7.10 -33.43 -8.51
CA TYR A 357 -6.36 -32.43 -7.76
C TYR A 357 -6.28 -31.11 -8.50
N ALA A 358 -5.85 -31.11 -9.76
CA ALA A 358 -5.72 -29.88 -10.54
C ALA A 358 -7.07 -29.16 -10.73
N ALA A 359 -8.17 -29.91 -10.93
CA ALA A 359 -9.51 -29.36 -11.06
C ALA A 359 -9.99 -28.72 -9.74
N SER A 360 -9.86 -29.43 -8.62
CA SER A 360 -10.27 -28.94 -7.31
C SER A 360 -9.44 -27.72 -6.86
N ALA A 361 -8.13 -27.72 -7.10
CA ALA A 361 -7.23 -26.61 -6.81
C ALA A 361 -7.59 -25.33 -7.60
N ARG A 362 -7.93 -25.46 -8.89
CA ARG A 362 -8.43 -24.32 -9.68
C ARG A 362 -9.78 -23.81 -9.16
N ALA A 363 -10.66 -24.70 -8.72
CA ALA A 363 -11.97 -24.33 -8.20
C ALA A 363 -11.87 -23.52 -6.90
N VAL A 364 -10.94 -23.84 -6.01
CA VAL A 364 -10.76 -23.08 -4.75
C VAL A 364 -10.14 -21.70 -4.99
N ILE A 365 -9.18 -21.58 -5.91
CA ILE A 365 -8.66 -20.26 -6.34
C ILE A 365 -9.80 -19.40 -6.89
N ALA A 366 -10.60 -19.96 -7.80
CA ALA A 366 -11.73 -19.25 -8.40
C ALA A 366 -12.78 -18.82 -7.36
N ALA A 367 -13.06 -19.70 -6.38
CA ALA A 367 -14.06 -19.42 -5.35
C ALA A 367 -13.64 -18.29 -4.40
N PHE A 368 -12.39 -18.28 -3.91
CA PHE A 368 -11.89 -17.19 -3.06
C PHE A 368 -11.60 -15.90 -3.83
N GLY A 369 -11.30 -16.00 -5.12
CA GLY A 369 -11.12 -14.85 -6.01
C GLY A 369 -12.42 -14.20 -6.48
N ALA A 370 -13.58 -14.82 -6.22
CA ALA A 370 -14.86 -14.28 -6.63
C ALA A 370 -15.27 -13.04 -5.82
N ASP A 371 -15.99 -12.12 -6.46
CA ASP A 371 -16.47 -10.90 -5.82
C ASP A 371 -17.32 -11.19 -4.57
N GLY A 372 -16.97 -10.53 -3.47
CA GLY A 372 -17.65 -10.68 -2.19
C GLY A 372 -17.36 -12.00 -1.45
N ALA A 373 -16.48 -12.88 -1.96
CA ALA A 373 -16.12 -14.13 -1.27
C ALA A 373 -15.51 -13.86 0.11
N LEU A 374 -14.62 -12.87 0.22
CA LEU A 374 -13.92 -12.53 1.47
C LEU A 374 -14.77 -11.78 2.51
N SER A 375 -15.94 -11.27 2.12
CA SER A 375 -16.84 -10.56 3.03
C SER A 375 -17.81 -11.48 3.76
N ARG A 376 -17.73 -12.80 3.51
CA ARG A 376 -18.66 -13.80 4.04
C ARG A 376 -18.16 -14.43 5.32
N THR A 377 -19.10 -15.02 6.06
CA THR A 377 -18.79 -16.02 7.09
C THR A 377 -18.95 -17.41 6.45
N LEU A 378 -17.91 -18.23 6.54
CA LEU A 378 -17.86 -19.57 5.98
C LEU A 378 -18.18 -20.60 7.06
N TRP A 379 -19.06 -21.54 6.74
CA TRP A 379 -19.32 -22.72 7.54
C TRP A 379 -18.32 -23.83 7.15
N LEU A 380 -17.54 -24.31 8.12
CA LEU A 380 -16.51 -25.34 7.93
C LEU A 380 -16.81 -26.53 8.86
N PRO A 381 -17.57 -27.54 8.37
CA PRO A 381 -18.10 -28.63 9.20
C PRO A 381 -17.03 -29.61 9.73
N LEU A 382 -15.84 -29.65 9.13
CA LEU A 382 -14.76 -30.54 9.52
C LEU A 382 -13.75 -29.92 10.49
N ILE A 383 -13.86 -28.63 10.78
CA ILE A 383 -12.95 -27.94 11.70
C ILE A 383 -13.65 -27.77 13.04
N ARG A 384 -13.10 -28.38 14.10
CA ARG A 384 -13.60 -28.29 15.50
C ARG A 384 -15.09 -28.65 15.65
N ASP A 385 -15.53 -29.75 15.07
CA ASP A 385 -16.94 -30.20 15.08
C ASP A 385 -17.94 -29.20 14.44
N GLY A 386 -17.43 -28.33 13.56
CA GLY A 386 -18.20 -27.35 12.82
C GLY A 386 -18.05 -25.93 13.37
N ILE A 387 -17.44 -25.05 12.59
CA ILE A 387 -17.21 -23.66 12.96
C ILE A 387 -17.64 -22.70 11.84
N CYS A 388 -18.13 -21.52 12.23
CA CYS A 388 -18.31 -20.38 11.36
C CYS A 388 -17.11 -19.44 11.50
N LEU A 389 -16.39 -19.16 10.41
CA LEU A 389 -15.23 -18.28 10.41
C LEU A 389 -15.38 -17.19 9.35
N PRO A 390 -14.85 -15.97 9.58
CA PRO A 390 -14.66 -14.99 8.51
C PRO A 390 -13.88 -15.62 7.36
N ALA A 391 -14.30 -15.39 6.11
CA ALA A 391 -13.67 -15.98 4.93
C ALA A 391 -12.17 -15.64 4.81
N ARG A 392 -11.77 -14.47 5.29
CA ARG A 392 -10.37 -14.03 5.39
C ARG A 392 -9.53 -14.95 6.29
N GLN A 393 -10.09 -15.39 7.43
CA GLN A 393 -9.45 -16.31 8.34
C GLN A 393 -9.43 -17.74 7.77
N ALA A 394 -10.54 -18.19 7.17
CA ALA A 394 -10.63 -19.49 6.52
C ALA A 394 -9.62 -19.64 5.37
N LEU A 395 -9.43 -18.59 4.56
CA LEU A 395 -8.41 -18.54 3.52
C LEU A 395 -7.00 -18.64 4.10
N GLY A 396 -6.76 -18.03 5.26
CA GLY A 396 -5.49 -18.17 5.98
C GLY A 396 -5.22 -19.62 6.40
N PHE A 397 -6.23 -20.31 6.94
CA PHE A 397 -6.12 -21.74 7.26
C PHE A 397 -5.81 -22.58 6.04
N HIS A 398 -6.54 -22.39 4.95
CA HIS A 398 -6.29 -23.11 3.70
C HIS A 398 -4.89 -22.81 3.14
N LEU A 399 -4.39 -21.57 3.25
CA LEU A 399 -3.04 -21.23 2.80
C LEU A 399 -1.97 -21.96 3.61
N LEU A 400 -2.12 -22.02 4.94
CA LEU A 400 -1.21 -22.73 5.83
C LEU A 400 -1.18 -24.21 5.48
N ASP A 401 -2.36 -24.82 5.38
CA ASP A 401 -2.49 -26.24 5.10
C ASP A 401 -1.84 -26.63 3.77
N TYR A 402 -2.07 -25.82 2.74
CA TYR A 402 -1.50 -26.03 1.41
C TYR A 402 0.02 -25.98 1.36
N LEU A 403 0.64 -25.06 2.09
CA LEU A 403 2.09 -24.99 2.14
C LEU A 403 2.66 -26.24 2.81
N VAL A 404 2.05 -26.66 3.92
CA VAL A 404 2.49 -27.81 4.71
C VAL A 404 2.32 -29.10 3.92
N HIS A 405 1.13 -29.34 3.36
CA HIS A 405 0.86 -30.55 2.58
C HIS A 405 1.56 -30.56 1.22
N GLY A 406 1.75 -29.39 0.60
CA GLY A 406 2.64 -29.27 -0.55
C GLY A 406 4.08 -29.70 -0.20
N TRP A 407 4.60 -29.26 0.95
CA TRP A 407 5.90 -29.73 1.44
C TRP A 407 5.89 -31.23 1.74
N ASP A 408 4.83 -31.78 2.35
CA ASP A 408 4.70 -33.22 2.63
C ASP A 408 4.76 -34.07 1.35
N VAL A 409 4.04 -33.65 0.29
CA VAL A 409 4.10 -34.29 -1.04
C VAL A 409 5.51 -34.20 -1.62
N ALA A 410 6.11 -33.01 -1.59
CA ALA A 410 7.45 -32.80 -2.12
C ALA A 410 8.47 -33.69 -1.41
N ALA A 411 8.41 -33.75 -0.08
CA ALA A 411 9.27 -34.61 0.72
C ALA A 411 9.07 -36.08 0.37
N ALA A 412 7.83 -36.60 0.36
CA ALA A 412 7.51 -38.01 0.05
C ALA A 412 7.92 -38.46 -1.35
N THR A 413 7.93 -37.53 -2.30
CA THR A 413 8.22 -37.81 -3.72
C THR A 413 9.64 -37.42 -4.13
N GLY A 414 10.44 -36.86 -3.21
CA GLY A 414 11.81 -36.43 -3.46
C GLY A 414 11.91 -35.19 -4.37
N GLN A 415 10.88 -34.37 -4.41
CA GLN A 415 10.82 -33.13 -5.18
C GLN A 415 11.31 -31.93 -4.34
N PRO A 416 11.84 -30.86 -4.96
CA PRO A 416 12.23 -29.66 -4.23
C PRO A 416 11.02 -28.89 -3.70
N ALA A 417 11.00 -28.62 -2.39
CA ALA A 417 9.99 -27.81 -1.73
C ALA A 417 10.43 -26.33 -1.64
N ALA A 418 10.56 -25.67 -2.80
CA ALA A 418 10.89 -24.25 -2.86
C ALA A 418 9.62 -23.39 -2.74
N TYR A 419 9.58 -22.53 -1.72
CA TYR A 419 8.57 -21.50 -1.52
C TYR A 419 9.28 -20.16 -1.34
N ASP A 420 8.68 -19.09 -1.86
CA ASP A 420 9.20 -17.74 -1.67
C ASP A 420 9.20 -17.36 -0.17
N ASP A 421 10.21 -16.61 0.27
CA ASP A 421 10.36 -16.24 1.68
C ASP A 421 9.16 -15.45 2.22
N ASP A 422 8.50 -14.67 1.36
CA ASP A 422 7.31 -13.91 1.70
C ASP A 422 6.08 -14.81 1.92
N VAL A 423 5.96 -15.91 1.18
CA VAL A 423 4.96 -16.94 1.41
C VAL A 423 5.19 -17.60 2.76
N VAL A 424 6.42 -18.01 3.04
CA VAL A 424 6.79 -18.69 4.28
C VAL A 424 6.55 -17.77 5.49
N ALA A 425 6.92 -16.49 5.39
CA ALA A 425 6.66 -15.51 6.44
C ALA A 425 5.16 -15.32 6.70
N ALA A 426 4.33 -15.21 5.66
CA ALA A 426 2.88 -15.06 5.80
C ALA A 426 2.24 -16.29 6.47
N VAL A 427 2.64 -17.50 6.06
CA VAL A 427 2.12 -18.73 6.65
C VAL A 427 2.56 -18.87 8.10
N ARG A 428 3.78 -18.43 8.44
CA ARG A 428 4.27 -18.42 9.82
C ARG A 428 3.44 -17.50 10.72
N GLU A 429 3.11 -16.29 10.27
CA GLU A 429 2.24 -15.37 11.03
C GLU A 429 0.86 -16.01 11.30
N ILE A 430 0.30 -16.72 10.33
CA ILE A 430 -0.97 -17.46 10.49
C ILE A 430 -0.79 -18.60 11.49
N ALA A 431 0.30 -19.37 11.37
CA ALA A 431 0.58 -20.52 12.23
C ALA A 431 0.72 -20.10 13.69
N GLU A 432 1.53 -19.07 13.97
CA GLU A 432 1.77 -18.57 15.32
C GLU A 432 0.50 -17.96 15.95
N ARG A 433 -0.37 -17.34 15.14
CA ARG A 433 -1.64 -16.77 15.61
C ARG A 433 -2.70 -17.83 15.87
N ASP A 434 -2.88 -18.77 14.94
CA ASP A 434 -4.09 -19.59 14.87
C ASP A 434 -3.88 -21.06 15.26
N VAL A 435 -2.64 -21.56 15.27
CA VAL A 435 -2.32 -22.96 15.62
C VAL A 435 -1.91 -23.05 17.10
N PRO A 436 -2.76 -23.62 17.99
CA PRO A 436 -2.44 -23.71 19.41
C PRO A 436 -1.20 -24.57 19.68
N ASP A 437 -0.33 -24.12 20.56
CA ASP A 437 0.82 -24.89 21.05
C ASP A 437 0.61 -25.43 22.48
N GLY A 438 1.57 -26.18 23.01
CA GLY A 438 1.61 -26.65 24.38
C GLY A 438 0.88 -27.98 24.62
N PRO A 439 0.35 -28.23 25.84
CA PRO A 439 -0.12 -29.55 26.27
C PRO A 439 -1.18 -30.22 25.38
N ARG A 440 -1.89 -29.44 24.57
CA ARG A 440 -2.90 -29.96 23.62
C ARG A 440 -2.29 -30.82 22.52
N ARG A 441 -1.03 -30.56 22.14
CA ARG A 441 -0.32 -31.30 21.08
C ARG A 441 0.19 -32.69 21.52
N HIS A 442 0.12 -32.99 22.81
CA HIS A 442 0.50 -34.29 23.37
C HIS A 442 -0.68 -35.26 23.54
N ARG A 443 -1.89 -34.86 23.12
CA ARG A 443 -3.09 -35.70 23.22
C ARG A 443 -3.16 -36.70 22.05
N PRO A 444 -3.76 -37.89 22.25
CA PRO A 444 -4.10 -38.76 21.14
C PRO A 444 -4.93 -38.02 20.09
N GLN A 445 -4.66 -38.24 18.80
CA GLN A 445 -5.36 -37.61 17.66
C GLN A 445 -5.24 -36.07 17.60
N ALA A 446 -4.18 -35.48 18.18
CA ALA A 446 -3.89 -34.07 17.98
C ALA A 446 -3.64 -33.76 16.49
N THR A 447 -4.22 -32.66 15.99
CA THR A 447 -4.08 -32.23 14.59
C THR A 447 -2.64 -31.92 14.19
N PHE A 448 -1.84 -31.43 15.13
CA PHE A 448 -0.41 -31.15 14.94
C PHE A 448 0.42 -31.90 15.97
N ALA A 449 1.54 -32.46 15.52
CA ALA A 449 2.54 -33.01 16.41
C ALA A 449 3.17 -31.89 17.29
N PRO A 450 3.77 -32.25 18.45
CA PRO A 450 4.50 -31.29 19.27
C PRO A 450 5.55 -30.53 18.47
N ALA A 451 5.70 -29.24 18.73
CA ALA A 451 6.70 -28.42 18.08
C ALA A 451 8.11 -29.00 18.31
N ARG A 452 8.92 -28.99 17.25
CA ARG A 452 10.32 -29.48 17.29
C ARG A 452 11.25 -28.27 17.38
N PRO A 453 12.07 -28.15 18.44
CA PRO A 453 13.03 -27.07 18.55
C PRO A 453 14.08 -27.21 17.44
N LEU A 454 14.37 -26.10 16.76
CA LEU A 454 15.38 -26.00 15.71
C LEU A 454 16.38 -24.89 16.07
N PRO A 455 17.63 -24.96 15.58
CA PRO A 455 18.61 -23.90 15.82
C PRO A 455 18.13 -22.54 15.30
N ASP A 456 18.52 -21.45 15.96
CA ASP A 456 18.10 -20.09 15.60
C ASP A 456 18.46 -19.70 14.15
N GLY A 457 19.57 -20.24 13.63
CA GLY A 457 20.03 -20.07 12.25
C GLY A 457 19.34 -20.94 11.20
N ALA A 458 18.34 -21.76 11.56
CA ALA A 458 17.64 -22.61 10.61
C ALA A 458 16.89 -21.77 9.54
N PRO A 459 16.78 -22.27 8.29
CA PRO A 459 16.02 -21.60 7.25
C PRO A 459 14.57 -21.29 7.68
N PRO A 460 13.95 -20.19 7.19
CA PRO A 460 12.59 -19.79 7.57
C PRO A 460 11.56 -20.92 7.44
N LEU A 461 11.60 -21.66 6.33
CA LEU A 461 10.69 -22.78 6.09
C LEU A 461 10.88 -23.91 7.12
N HIS A 462 12.12 -24.22 7.49
CA HIS A 462 12.41 -25.24 8.48
C HIS A 462 11.85 -24.86 9.85
N ARG A 463 12.00 -23.59 10.26
CA ARG A 463 11.42 -23.11 11.52
C ARG A 463 9.90 -23.21 11.55
N LEU A 464 9.23 -22.86 10.45
CA LEU A 464 7.79 -23.05 10.30
C LEU A 464 7.40 -24.53 10.42
N LEU A 465 8.09 -25.42 9.70
CA LEU A 465 7.86 -26.86 9.75
C LEU A 465 8.07 -27.41 11.18
N GLY A 466 9.15 -27.03 11.84
CA GLY A 466 9.43 -27.41 13.23
C GLY A 466 8.34 -26.91 14.18
N PHE A 467 7.88 -25.66 14.02
CA PHE A 467 6.75 -25.13 14.78
C PHE A 467 5.47 -25.95 14.56
N LEU A 468 5.26 -26.50 13.37
CA LEU A 468 4.10 -27.35 13.04
C LEU A 468 4.33 -28.84 13.36
N GLY A 469 5.45 -29.18 14.01
CA GLY A 469 5.78 -30.54 14.42
C GLY A 469 6.32 -31.44 13.30
N ARG A 470 6.65 -30.88 12.13
CA ARG A 470 7.29 -31.59 11.02
C ARG A 470 8.79 -31.71 11.22
N ASP A 471 9.38 -32.75 10.65
CA ASP A 471 10.83 -32.92 10.56
C ASP A 471 11.36 -32.37 9.23
N PRO A 472 12.08 -31.24 9.18
CA PRO A 472 12.63 -30.73 7.93
C PRO A 472 13.61 -31.69 7.26
N GLY A 473 14.20 -32.63 8.01
CA GLY A 473 15.08 -33.67 7.49
C GLY A 473 14.36 -34.95 7.06
N TRP A 474 13.02 -34.97 7.06
CA TRP A 474 12.24 -36.12 6.63
C TRP A 474 12.53 -36.43 5.16
N GLY A 475 12.74 -37.70 4.85
CA GLY A 475 12.88 -38.21 3.49
C GLY A 475 12.28 -39.62 3.37
N PRO A 476 11.86 -40.02 2.16
CA PRO A 476 11.34 -41.36 1.93
C PRO A 476 12.48 -42.35 2.18
N ARG A 477 12.27 -43.27 3.14
CA ARG A 477 13.24 -44.33 3.47
C ARG A 477 13.26 -45.43 2.42
#